data_AF-A0A511Y7Q0-F1
#
_entry.id   AF-A0A511Y7Q0-F1
#
_cell.length_a   1.000
_cell.length_b   1.000
_cell.length_c   1.000
_cell.angle_alpha   90.00
_cell.angle_beta   90.00
_cell.angle_gamma   90.00
#
_symmetry.space_group_name_H-M   'P 1'
#
loop_
_entity.id
_entity.type
_entity.pdbx_description
1 polymer ?
#
loop_
_entity_poly.entity_id
_entity_poly.type
_entity_poly.pdbx_seq_one_letter_code
_entity_poly.pdbx_strand_id
1 'polypeptide(L)'
;MKNFKLILFASINIALAAALNTKIKVTSEEYVLIGSTFHLMSSRPPGVCVIQPGEVCDYIKINPSGSNVDPSNFVPNTINAKWEEE
;
A
#
# COMPACT_ATOMS: atom_id res chain seq x y z
N MET A 1 -16.18 44.46 -36.35
CA MET A 1 -15.98 44.57 -34.89
C MET A 1 -16.14 43.18 -34.29
N LYS A 2 -15.03 42.53 -33.88
CA LYS A 2 -15.03 41.17 -33.31
C LYS A 2 -15.10 41.29 -31.79
N ASN A 3 -16.26 40.99 -31.18
CA ASN A 3 -16.42 40.94 -29.73
C ASN A 3 -16.20 39.50 -29.26
N PHE A 4 -14.96 39.19 -28.90
CA PHE A 4 -14.60 37.91 -28.30
C PHE A 4 -14.86 38.00 -26.79
N LYS A 5 -15.98 37.45 -26.32
CA LYS A 5 -16.27 37.31 -24.89
C LYS A 5 -15.39 36.19 -24.34
N LEU A 6 -14.31 36.57 -23.67
CA LEU A 6 -13.43 35.68 -22.93
C LEU A 6 -14.18 35.21 -21.68
N ILE A 7 -14.84 34.04 -21.74
CA ILE A 7 -15.39 33.42 -20.53
C ILE A 7 -14.26 32.61 -19.89
N LEU A 8 -13.63 33.22 -18.91
CA LEU A 8 -12.65 32.62 -18.03
C LEU A 8 -13.39 31.66 -17.08
N PHE A 9 -13.65 30.43 -17.51
CA PHE A 9 -14.14 29.40 -16.61
C PHE A 9 -13.00 28.94 -15.71
N ALA A 10 -13.11 29.34 -14.44
CA ALA A 10 -12.27 28.92 -13.35
C ALA A 10 -12.28 27.38 -13.25
N SER A 11 -11.22 26.75 -13.73
CA SER A 11 -10.87 25.39 -13.33
C SER A 11 -9.84 25.50 -12.21
N ILE A 12 -10.35 25.69 -11.00
CA ILE A 12 -9.59 25.42 -9.78
C ILE A 12 -9.45 23.90 -9.69
N ASN A 13 -8.53 23.35 -10.48
CA ASN A 13 -8.04 22.01 -10.26
C ASN A 13 -7.14 22.10 -9.04
N ILE A 14 -7.71 21.80 -7.88
CA ILE A 14 -6.97 21.51 -6.66
C ILE A 14 -6.18 20.23 -6.95
N ALA A 15 -5.02 20.39 -7.56
CA ALA A 15 -3.99 19.36 -7.64
C ALA A 15 -3.35 19.24 -6.25
N LEU A 16 -4.10 18.71 -5.29
CA LEU A 16 -3.62 18.33 -3.97
C LEU A 16 -3.79 16.83 -3.80
N ALA A 17 -3.11 16.06 -4.64
CA ALA A 17 -2.96 14.61 -4.46
C ALA A 17 -1.55 14.12 -4.83
N ALA A 18 -0.56 15.02 -4.89
CA ALA A 18 0.82 14.68 -5.25
C ALA A 18 1.83 14.92 -4.11
N ALA A 19 1.37 15.04 -2.86
CA ALA A 19 2.21 15.43 -1.73
C ALA A 19 2.25 14.41 -0.56
N LEU A 20 2.01 13.11 -0.82
CA LEU A 20 2.21 12.06 0.19
C LEU A 20 3.00 10.83 -0.29
N ASN A 21 3.56 10.85 -1.50
CA ASN A 21 4.40 9.76 -2.02
C ASN A 21 5.89 10.11 -2.13
N THR A 22 6.36 11.11 -1.38
CA THR A 22 7.79 11.41 -1.30
C THR A 22 8.38 10.90 0.01
N LYS A 23 8.92 9.69 -0.08
CA LYS A 23 10.12 9.27 0.67
C LYS A 23 9.99 9.35 2.19
N ILE A 24 9.09 8.57 2.77
CA ILE A 24 9.56 7.76 3.89
C ILE A 24 9.97 6.44 3.27
N LYS A 25 11.26 6.33 2.96
CA LYS A 25 11.91 5.02 2.87
C LYS A 25 11.94 4.48 4.31
N VAL A 26 10.76 4.20 4.87
CA VAL A 26 10.68 3.18 5.88
C VAL A 26 11.16 1.99 5.10
N THR A 27 12.29 1.42 5.48
CA THR A 27 12.53 -0.01 5.28
C THR A 27 11.41 -0.73 6.03
N SER A 28 10.19 -0.59 5.53
CA SER A 28 9.03 -1.27 6.02
C SER A 28 9.19 -2.64 5.44
N GLU A 29 9.87 -3.46 6.21
CA GLU A 29 9.84 -4.89 6.06
C GLU A 29 8.41 -5.33 5.76
N GLU A 30 8.23 -6.02 4.64
CA GLU A 30 6.95 -6.53 4.20
C GLU A 30 6.74 -7.90 4.85
N TYR A 31 5.53 -8.13 5.34
CA TYR A 31 5.16 -9.33 6.08
C TYR A 31 3.99 -10.03 5.38
N VAL A 32 3.99 -11.36 5.38
CA VAL A 32 2.88 -12.19 4.89
C VAL A 32 2.19 -12.87 6.07
N LEU A 33 0.87 -12.96 6.05
CA LEU A 33 0.10 -13.68 7.05
C LEU A 33 0.03 -15.17 6.68
N ILE A 34 0.65 -16.03 7.47
CA ILE A 34 0.63 -17.48 7.28
C ILE A 34 -0.02 -18.12 8.51
N GLY A 35 -1.18 -18.74 8.31
CA GLY A 35 -2.02 -19.17 9.42
C GLY A 35 -2.48 -17.97 10.25
N SER A 36 -1.89 -17.77 11.43
CA SER A 36 -2.20 -16.67 12.34
C SER A 36 -0.98 -15.80 12.69
N THR A 37 0.12 -15.96 11.97
CA THR A 37 1.39 -15.27 12.27
C THR A 37 1.88 -14.50 11.06
N PHE A 38 2.36 -13.28 11.29
CA PHE A 38 3.00 -12.44 10.30
C PHE A 38 4.48 -12.81 10.17
N HIS A 39 4.88 -13.23 8.98
CA HIS A 39 6.26 -13.61 8.67
C HIS A 39 6.89 -12.59 7.76
N LEU A 40 8.12 -12.19 8.09
CA LEU A 40 8.92 -11.32 7.24
C LEU A 40 9.13 -11.99 5.87
N MET A 41 8.78 -11.30 4.77
CA MET A 41 8.84 -11.88 3.43
C MET A 41 10.27 -12.30 3.04
N SER A 42 11.29 -11.55 3.44
CA SER A 42 12.69 -11.92 3.20
C SER A 42 13.16 -13.16 3.98
N SER A 43 12.37 -13.63 4.96
CA SER A 43 12.61 -14.89 5.68
C SER A 43 11.83 -16.09 5.11
N ARG A 44 11.01 -15.86 4.07
CA ARG A 44 10.23 -16.88 3.38
C ARG A 44 10.93 -17.31 2.08
N PRO A 45 10.55 -18.46 1.50
CA PRO A 45 10.88 -18.75 0.11
C PRO A 45 10.51 -17.57 -0.79
N PRO A 46 11.21 -17.39 -1.94
CA PRO A 46 10.78 -16.45 -2.97
C PRO A 46 9.29 -16.68 -3.29
N GLY A 47 8.60 -15.62 -3.64
CA GLY A 47 7.18 -15.68 -3.94
C GLY A 47 6.71 -14.40 -4.60
N VAL A 48 5.44 -14.39 -5.00
CA VAL A 48 4.82 -13.27 -5.70
C VAL A 48 3.41 -13.03 -5.19
N CYS A 49 2.95 -11.78 -5.32
CA CYS A 49 1.55 -11.45 -5.14
C CYS A 49 0.76 -11.80 -6.40
N VAL A 50 -0.09 -12.81 -6.32
CA VAL A 50 -1.00 -13.19 -7.41
C VAL A 50 -2.38 -12.58 -7.16
N ILE A 51 -3.02 -12.07 -8.22
CA ILE A 51 -4.32 -11.40 -8.12
C ILE A 51 -5.37 -12.38 -7.58
N GLN A 52 -5.95 -12.04 -6.43
CA GLN A 52 -7.01 -12.79 -5.79
C GLN A 52 -7.92 -11.82 -5.03
N PRO A 53 -9.11 -11.49 -5.57
CA PRO A 53 -10.02 -10.53 -4.94
C PRO A 53 -10.41 -10.94 -3.52
N GLY A 54 -10.43 -9.97 -2.60
CA GLY A 54 -10.80 -10.18 -1.19
C GLY A 54 -9.66 -10.66 -0.28
N GLU A 55 -8.49 -10.97 -0.82
CA GLU A 55 -7.31 -11.34 -0.03
C GLU A 55 -6.35 -10.15 0.14
N VAL A 56 -5.41 -10.30 1.08
CA VAL A 56 -4.27 -9.40 1.29
C VAL A 56 -3.00 -10.18 1.03
N CYS A 57 -2.12 -9.65 0.17
CA CYS A 57 -0.87 -10.33 -0.14
C CYS A 57 0.13 -10.12 0.99
N ASP A 58 0.32 -8.88 1.40
CA ASP A 58 1.34 -8.47 2.34
C ASP A 58 0.86 -7.35 3.27
N TYR A 59 1.64 -7.14 4.33
CA TYR A 59 1.36 -6.25 5.43
C TYR A 59 2.63 -5.48 5.80
N ILE A 60 2.43 -4.23 6.21
CA ILE A 60 3.48 -3.39 6.81
C ILE A 60 3.37 -3.45 8.32
N LYS A 61 4.47 -3.72 9.01
CA LYS A 61 4.52 -3.67 10.48
C LYS A 61 4.63 -2.23 10.97
N ILE A 62 3.58 -1.73 11.62
CA ILE A 62 3.50 -0.34 12.11
C ILE A 62 4.02 -0.17 13.55
N ASN A 63 4.11 -1.27 14.31
CA ASN A 63 4.71 -1.29 15.64
C ASN A 63 5.90 -2.27 15.65
N PRO A 64 7.14 -1.80 15.39
CA PRO A 64 8.31 -2.68 15.21
C PRO A 64 8.57 -3.62 16.40
N SER A 65 8.35 -3.13 17.62
CA SER A 65 8.51 -3.90 18.86
C SER A 65 7.31 -4.79 19.20
N GLY A 66 6.22 -4.67 18.45
CA GLY A 66 4.98 -5.43 18.63
C GLY A 66 5.11 -6.90 18.24
N SER A 67 4.16 -7.71 18.71
CA SER A 67 4.13 -9.15 18.44
C SER A 67 3.72 -9.44 17.00
N ASN A 68 4.32 -10.48 16.39
CA ASN A 68 4.00 -10.94 15.05
C ASN A 68 2.73 -11.82 14.98
N VAL A 69 1.99 -11.99 16.06
CA VAL A 69 0.68 -12.70 16.05
C VAL A 69 -0.50 -11.76 16.29
N ASP A 70 -0.21 -10.50 16.62
CA ASP A 70 -1.23 -9.51 16.92
C ASP A 70 -1.44 -8.61 15.68
N PRO A 71 -2.61 -8.71 15.01
CA PRO A 71 -2.90 -7.98 13.78
C PRO A 71 -2.96 -6.46 13.98
N SER A 72 -3.10 -5.96 15.21
CA SER A 72 -3.10 -4.52 15.48
C SER A 72 -1.73 -3.86 15.24
N ASN A 73 -0.66 -4.66 15.18
CA ASN A 73 0.69 -4.19 14.86
C ASN A 73 0.97 -4.09 13.36
N PHE A 74 0.01 -4.42 12.50
CA PHE A 74 0.16 -4.52 11.06
C PHE A 74 -0.95 -3.77 10.31
N VAL A 75 -0.63 -3.29 9.11
CA VAL A 75 -1.61 -2.72 8.18
C VAL A 75 -1.49 -3.42 6.83
N PRO A 76 -2.60 -3.74 6.13
CA PRO A 76 -2.56 -4.25 4.77
C PRO A 76 -1.78 -3.31 3.85
N ASN A 77 -0.89 -3.86 3.02
CA ASN A 77 -0.10 -3.09 2.05
C ASN A 77 -0.66 -3.32 0.63
N THR A 78 -0.71 -4.57 0.18
CA THR A 78 -1.24 -4.97 -1.13
C THR A 78 -2.52 -5.78 -0.97
N ILE A 79 -3.64 -5.22 -1.41
CA ILE A 79 -4.97 -5.84 -1.33
C ILE A 79 -5.41 -6.43 -2.68
N ASN A 80 -6.42 -7.31 -2.66
CA ASN A 80 -6.90 -8.06 -3.82
C ASN A 80 -5.82 -8.93 -4.47
N ALA A 81 -4.89 -9.41 -3.66
CA ALA A 81 -3.85 -10.32 -4.04
C ALA A 81 -3.55 -11.27 -2.88
N LYS A 82 -2.93 -12.40 -3.19
CA LYS A 82 -2.47 -13.39 -2.23
C LYS A 82 -1.00 -13.67 -2.48
N TRP A 83 -0.22 -13.83 -1.42
CA TRP A 83 1.15 -14.30 -1.51
C TRP A 83 1.20 -15.77 -1.90
N GLU A 84 1.90 -16.09 -2.98
CA GLU A 84 2.20 -17.45 -3.42
C GLU A 84 3.71 -17.65 -3.41
N GLU A 85 4.17 -18.63 -2.64
CA GLU A 85 5.57 -19.05 -2.56
C GLU A 85 5.92 -19.94 -3.78
N GLU A 86 7.13 -19.76 -4.31
CA GLU A 86 7.72 -20.56 -5.41
C GLU A 86 8.41 -21.84 -4.91
#